data_AF-A0A220TZI4-F1
#
_entry.id   AF-A0A220TZI4-F1
#
_cell.length_a   1.000
_cell.length_b   1.000
_cell.length_c   1.000
_cell.angle_alpha   90.00
_cell.angle_beta   90.00
_cell.angle_gamma   90.00
#
_symmetry.space_group_name_H-M   'P 1'
#
loop_
_entity.id
_entity.type
_entity.pdbx_description
1 polymer ?
#
loop_
_entity_poly.entity_id
_entity_poly.type
_entity_poly.pdbx_seq_one_letter_code
_entity_poly.pdbx_strand_id
1 'polypeptide(L)'
;MINANKYWKVVCRYGHVGKRKEITVSRYLETDNKCNLMDVLKIVAEMPGIKKRQTMMSSIVKAEPISKEQYTHGKEEEKQNFYLQRLRTYRQNGKNPMQNRAYP
;
A
#
# COMPACT_ATOMS: atom_id res chain seq x y z
N MET A 1 -4.86 3.07 -30.37
CA MET A 1 -5.88 2.77 -29.34
C MET A 1 -5.45 3.46 -28.07
N ILE A 2 -6.28 4.35 -27.52
CA ILE A 2 -6.04 4.91 -26.18
C ILE A 2 -6.52 3.83 -25.21
N ASN A 3 -5.61 3.10 -24.57
CA ASN A 3 -6.01 2.17 -23.51
C ASN A 3 -6.57 3.00 -22.36
N ALA A 4 -7.86 2.83 -22.05
CA ALA A 4 -8.42 3.41 -20.85
C ALA A 4 -7.76 2.76 -19.63
N ASN A 5 -7.26 3.56 -18.68
CA ASN A 5 -6.69 3.02 -17.44
C ASN A 5 -7.81 2.73 -16.43
N LYS A 6 -7.60 1.72 -15.58
CA LYS A 6 -8.43 1.43 -14.41
C LYS A 6 -7.73 1.91 -13.15
N TYR A 7 -8.50 2.47 -12.23
CA TYR A 7 -8.01 2.98 -10.97
C TYR A 7 -8.59 2.20 -9.80
N TRP A 8 -7.79 2.03 -8.76
CA TRP A 8 -8.14 1.20 -7.61
C TRP A 8 -7.75 1.87 -6.29
N LYS A 9 -8.60 1.70 -5.28
CA LYS A 9 -8.25 1.92 -3.88
C LYS A 9 -8.09 0.57 -3.20
N VAL A 10 -6.93 0.34 -2.58
CA VAL A 10 -6.64 -0.88 -1.83
C VAL A 10 -6.23 -0.53 -0.41
N VAL A 11 -7.03 -0.97 0.55
CA VAL A 11 -6.77 -0.79 1.96
C VAL A 11 -5.84 -1.91 2.42
N CYS A 12 -4.59 -1.58 2.71
CA CYS A 12 -3.52 -2.55 2.95
C CYS A 12 -3.10 -2.58 4.42
N ARG A 13 -2.76 -3.77 4.95
CA ARG A 13 -2.14 -3.93 6.26
C ARG A 13 -0.62 -3.98 6.13
N TYR A 14 0.03 -3.01 6.75
CA TYR A 14 1.48 -2.97 6.86
C TYR A 14 1.95 -3.55 8.18
N GLY A 15 3.01 -4.38 8.09
CA GLY A 15 3.69 -4.94 9.24
C GLY A 15 4.89 -4.10 9.71
N HIS A 16 5.51 -4.52 10.81
CA HIS A 16 6.77 -3.96 11.35
C HIS A 16 6.67 -2.60 12.06
N VAL A 17 5.49 -2.23 12.56
CA VAL A 17 5.30 -1.07 13.47
C VAL A 17 5.46 -1.43 14.96
N GLY A 18 6.13 -2.55 15.26
CA GLY A 18 6.31 -3.10 16.61
C GLY A 18 5.67 -4.48 16.82
N LYS A 19 5.96 -5.13 17.95
CA LYS A 19 5.45 -6.50 18.25
C LYS A 19 3.92 -6.50 18.27
N ARG A 20 3.31 -7.35 17.44
CA ARG A 20 1.84 -7.53 17.27
C ARG A 20 1.06 -6.28 16.81
N LYS A 21 1.72 -5.20 16.39
CA LYS A 21 1.05 -4.01 15.86
C LYS A 21 0.99 -4.08 14.33
N GLU A 22 -0.13 -3.64 13.78
CA GLU A 22 -0.33 -3.42 12.34
C GLU A 22 -0.96 -2.05 12.12
N ILE A 23 -0.66 -1.44 10.97
CA ILE A 23 -1.32 -0.21 10.53
C ILE A 23 -1.98 -0.47 9.19
N THR A 24 -3.16 0.12 9.02
CA THR A 24 -3.92 0.05 7.78
C THR A 24 -3.72 1.34 7.01
N VAL A 25 -3.34 1.24 5.74
CA VAL A 25 -3.10 2.39 4.86
C VAL A 25 -3.75 2.13 3.51
N SER A 26 -4.52 3.11 3.03
CA SER A 26 -5.05 3.11 1.67
C SER A 26 -3.93 3.32 0.66
N ARG A 27 -3.88 2.46 -0.35
CA ARG A 27 -3.01 2.59 -1.52
C ARG A 27 -3.83 2.81 -2.76
N TYR A 28 -3.37 3.69 -3.63
CA TYR A 28 -4.09 4.07 -4.86
C TYR A 28 -3.26 3.67 -6.07
N LEU A 29 -3.86 2.84 -6.93
CA LEU A 29 -3.18 2.18 -8.06
C LEU A 29 -3.85 2.53 -9.38
N GLU A 30 -3.01 2.70 -10.38
CA GLU A 30 -3.39 2.81 -11.78
C GLU A 30 -2.91 1.54 -12.50
N THR A 31 -3.77 0.98 -13.33
CA THR A 31 -3.53 -0.28 -14.05
C THR A 31 -4.10 -0.20 -15.45
N ASP A 32 -3.60 -1.06 -16.35
CA ASP A 32 -4.18 -1.22 -17.68
C ASP A 32 -5.63 -1.75 -17.60
N ASN A 33 -6.49 -1.45 -18.58
CA ASN A 33 -7.87 -1.94 -18.58
C ASN A 33 -8.01 -3.47 -18.56
N LYS A 34 -6.99 -4.22 -18.95
CA LYS A 34 -7.00 -5.68 -18.90
C LYS A 34 -6.78 -6.22 -17.49
N CYS A 35 -6.22 -5.43 -16.58
CA CYS A 35 -6.02 -5.86 -15.20
C CYS A 35 -7.36 -6.06 -14.49
N ASN A 36 -7.47 -7.19 -13.82
CA ASN A 36 -8.59 -7.53 -12.96
C ASN A 36 -8.18 -7.42 -11.48
N LEU A 37 -9.13 -7.69 -10.57
CA LEU A 37 -8.90 -7.62 -9.14
C LEU A 37 -7.72 -8.50 -8.68
N MET A 38 -7.58 -9.73 -9.21
CA MET A 38 -6.49 -10.63 -8.80
C MET A 38 -5.11 -10.08 -9.17
N ASP A 39 -4.99 -9.41 -10.31
CA ASP A 39 -3.74 -8.76 -10.72
C ASP A 39 -3.39 -7.62 -9.76
N VAL A 40 -4.39 -6.82 -9.36
CA VAL A 40 -4.23 -5.75 -8.37
C VAL A 40 -3.77 -6.31 -7.02
N LEU A 41 -4.38 -7.41 -6.55
CA LEU A 41 -3.97 -8.04 -5.29
C LEU A 41 -2.53 -8.57 -5.34
N LYS A 42 -2.08 -9.10 -6.50
CA LYS A 42 -0.68 -9.52 -6.71
C LYS A 42 0.28 -8.34 -6.62
N ILE A 43 -0.01 -7.25 -7.32
CA ILE A 43 0.79 -6.02 -7.26
C ILE A 43 0.93 -5.54 -5.80
N VAL A 44 -0.15 -5.57 -5.03
CA VAL A 44 -0.15 -5.15 -3.63
C VAL A 44 0.65 -6.10 -2.75
N ALA A 45 0.54 -7.41 -2.95
CA ALA A 45 1.29 -8.39 -2.17
C ALA A 45 2.81 -8.27 -2.35
N GLU A 46 3.26 -7.76 -3.50
CA GLU A 46 4.67 -7.48 -3.78
C GLU A 46 5.14 -6.13 -3.24
N MET A 47 4.24 -5.29 -2.70
CA MET A 47 4.63 -3.99 -2.19
C MET A 47 5.54 -4.07 -0.96
N PRO A 48 6.53 -3.18 -0.85
CA PRO A 48 7.41 -3.12 0.30
C PRO A 48 6.65 -2.85 1.60
N GLY A 49 7.00 -3.57 2.67
CA GLY A 49 6.43 -3.38 4.01
C GLY A 49 5.05 -4.01 4.22
N ILE A 50 4.41 -4.50 3.15
CA ILE A 50 3.23 -5.36 3.26
C ILE A 50 3.61 -6.65 3.97
N LYS A 51 2.75 -7.08 4.90
CA LYS A 51 3.01 -8.29 5.68
C LYS A 51 2.94 -9.49 4.74
N LYS A 52 4.00 -10.31 4.70
CA LYS A 52 3.96 -11.59 3.99
C LYS A 52 3.45 -12.64 4.97
N ARG A 53 2.15 -12.85 4.99
CA ARG A 53 1.49 -13.98 5.69
C ARG A 53 1.24 -15.09 4.66
N GLN A 54 0.68 -16.22 5.10
CA GLN A 54 0.46 -17.43 4.27
C GLN A 54 -0.35 -17.19 2.98
N THR A 55 -1.16 -16.13 2.91
CA THR A 55 -1.95 -15.81 1.70
C THR A 55 -1.87 -14.32 1.35
N MET A 56 -1.95 -13.96 0.05
CA MET A 56 -1.96 -12.56 -0.40
C MET A 56 -3.11 -11.75 0.21
N MET A 57 -4.27 -12.37 0.42
CA MET A 57 -5.45 -11.70 0.99
C MET A 57 -5.25 -11.25 2.44
N SER A 58 -4.38 -11.91 3.20
CA SER A 58 -4.23 -11.63 4.64
C SER A 58 -3.65 -10.25 4.95
N SER A 59 -3.14 -9.54 3.94
CA SER A 59 -2.58 -8.18 4.06
C SER A 59 -3.39 -7.13 3.32
N ILE A 60 -4.56 -7.51 2.79
CA ILE A 60 -5.46 -6.63 2.06
C ILE A 60 -6.82 -6.68 2.77
N VAL A 61 -7.28 -5.53 3.23
CA VAL A 61 -8.57 -5.39 3.93
C VAL A 61 -9.71 -5.22 2.92
N LYS A 62 -9.48 -4.41 1.89
CA LYS A 62 -10.46 -4.09 0.86
C LYS A 62 -9.73 -3.67 -0.41
N ALA A 63 -10.28 -4.02 -1.57
CA ALA A 63 -9.85 -3.51 -2.86
C ALA A 63 -11.10 -3.20 -3.69
N GLU A 64 -11.16 -2.00 -4.25
CA GLU A 64 -12.30 -1.56 -5.04
C GLU A 64 -11.87 -0.67 -6.21
N PRO A 65 -12.57 -0.74 -7.37
CA PRO A 65 -12.37 0.21 -8.43
C PRO A 65 -12.86 1.60 -8.00
N ILE A 66 -12.17 2.63 -8.47
CA ILE A 66 -12.48 4.04 -8.18
C ILE A 66 -12.40 4.89 -9.44
N SER A 67 -12.87 6.13 -9.37
CA SER A 67 -12.72 7.10 -10.45
C SER A 67 -11.29 7.65 -10.54
N LYS A 68 -10.97 8.31 -11.67
CA LYS A 68 -9.67 8.99 -11.87
C LYS A 68 -9.48 10.15 -10.88
N GLU A 69 -10.55 10.85 -10.56
CA GLU A 69 -10.57 11.97 -9.62
C GLU A 69 -10.26 11.47 -8.21
N GLN A 70 -10.92 10.38 -7.78
CA GLN A 70 -10.65 9.72 -6.50
C GLN A 70 -9.21 9.21 -6.41
N TYR A 71 -8.68 8.65 -7.50
CA TYR A 71 -7.27 8.24 -7.58
C TYR A 71 -6.34 9.42 -7.39
N THR A 72 -6.55 10.50 -8.15
CA THR A 72 -5.67 11.68 -8.11
C THR A 72 -5.66 12.30 -6.72
N HIS A 73 -6.83 12.44 -6.10
CA HIS A 73 -6.95 12.90 -4.72
C HIS A 73 -6.24 11.96 -3.74
N GLY A 74 -6.50 10.65 -3.84
CA GLY A 74 -5.88 9.64 -2.99
C GLY A 74 -4.36 9.56 -3.12
N LYS A 75 -3.80 9.84 -4.31
CA LYS A 75 -2.36 9.95 -4.50
C LYS A 75 -1.76 11.12 -3.73
N GLU A 76 -2.49 12.22 -3.59
CA GLU A 76 -2.03 13.35 -2.77
C GLU A 76 -2.11 13.00 -1.28
N GLU A 77 -3.18 12.34 -0.83
CA GLU A 77 -3.28 11.80 0.54
C GLU A 77 -2.12 10.83 0.85
N GLU A 78 -1.76 9.93 -0.07
CA GLU A 78 -0.62 9.02 0.08
C GLU A 78 0.71 9.76 0.29
N LYS A 79 0.93 10.88 -0.41
CA LYS A 79 2.17 11.66 -0.28
C LYS A 79 2.26 12.29 1.11
N GLN A 80 1.14 12.69 1.69
CA GLN A 80 1.07 13.29 3.02
C GLN A 80 1.01 12.24 4.16
N ASN A 81 0.90 10.95 3.83
CA ASN A 81 0.84 9.90 4.84
C ASN A 81 2.19 9.70 5.53
N PHE A 82 2.28 10.09 6.80
CA PHE A 82 3.50 10.00 7.62
C PHE A 82 4.12 8.60 7.67
N TYR A 83 3.31 7.54 7.71
CA TYR A 83 3.82 6.17 7.74
C TYR A 83 4.52 5.82 6.43
N LEU A 84 3.89 6.13 5.29
CA LEU A 84 4.47 5.87 3.96
C LEU A 84 5.72 6.72 3.70
N GLN A 85 5.73 7.98 4.12
CA GLN A 85 6.92 8.83 4.04
C GLN A 85 8.10 8.20 4.77
N ARG A 86 7.91 7.80 6.04
CA ARG A 86 8.94 7.13 6.83
C ARG A 86 9.42 5.83 6.17
N LEU A 87 8.48 5.01 5.68
CA LEU A 87 8.80 3.76 4.97
C LEU A 87 9.67 4.00 3.73
N ARG A 88 9.41 5.06 2.95
CA ARG A 88 10.21 5.42 1.76
C ARG A 88 11.61 5.89 2.15
N THR A 89 11.74 6.78 3.12
CA THR A 89 13.04 7.28 3.61
C THR A 89 13.92 6.13 4.12
N TYR A 90 13.35 5.11 4.77
CA TYR A 90 14.13 3.94 5.22
C TYR A 90 14.73 3.14 4.08
N ARG A 91 13.97 2.93 2.98
CA ARG A 91 14.50 2.20 1.82
C ARG A 91 15.62 2.96 1.12
N GLN A 92 15.59 4.28 1.16
CA GLN A 92 16.67 5.13 0.61
C GLN A 92 17.94 5.07 1.47
N ASN A 93 17.80 4.90 2.80
CA ASN A 93 18.91 5.04 3.76
C ASN A 93 19.41 3.72 4.40
N GLY A 94 18.81 2.56 4.09
CA GLY A 94 19.29 1.24 4.51
C GLY A 94 19.21 0.91 6.02
N LYS A 95 18.52 1.70 6.86
CA LYS A 95 18.41 1.48 8.33
C LYS A 95 16.95 1.54 8.82
N ASN A 96 16.58 0.70 9.79
CA ASN A 96 15.22 0.61 10.36
C ASN A 96 15.13 1.23 11.78
N PRO A 97 14.57 2.44 11.96
CA PRO A 97 14.40 3.04 13.28
C PRO A 97 13.08 2.63 13.98
N MET A 98 12.24 1.77 13.38
CA MET A 98 11.09 1.18 14.08
C MET A 98 11.46 0.01 15.00
N GLN A 99 12.73 -0.44 14.99
CA GLN A 99 13.29 -1.35 16.00
C GLN A 99 13.90 -0.61 17.20
N ASN A 100 14.22 0.68 17.08
CA ASN A 100 14.94 1.45 18.11
C ASN A 100 14.05 2.39 18.93
N ARG A 101 12.73 2.18 18.94
CA ARG A 101 11.85 2.83 19.91
C ARG A 101 11.04 1.77 20.64
N ALA A 102 11.65 1.20 21.67
CA ALA A 102 10.91 0.94 22.89
C ALA A 102 10.40 2.31 23.34
N TYR A 103 9.15 2.62 23.03
CA TYR A 103 8.45 3.68 23.76
C TYR A 103 8.15 3.14 25.16
N PRO A 104 8.32 3.97 26.22
CA PRO A 104 7.89 3.60 27.57
C PRO A 104 6.42 3.20 27.62
#